data_AF-A0A950YD62-F1
#
_entry.id   AF-A0A950YD62-F1
#
_cell.length_a   1.000
_cell.length_b   1.000
_cell.length_c   1.000
_cell.angle_alpha   90.00
_cell.angle_beta   90.00
_cell.angle_gamma   90.00
#
_symmetry.space_group_name_H-M   'P 1'
#
loop_
_entity.id
_entity.type
_entity.pdbx_description
1 polymer ?
#
loop_
_entity_poly.entity_id
_entity_poly.type
_entity_poly.pdbx_seq_one_letter_code
_entity_poly.pdbx_strand_id
1 'polypeptide(L)' 'MGLAPTLAAVCALLALLPSAAAAHAYLVRTVPAASVVLEAPPANIQLTYDEAVEPRLAIIS' A
#
# COMPACT_ATOMS: atom_id res chain seq x y z
N MET A 1 -17.73 35.96 14.89
CA MET A 1 -16.56 35.36 15.57
C MET A 1 -16.75 33.84 15.74
N GLY A 2 -17.05 33.09 14.68
CA GLY A 2 -17.47 31.68 14.82
C GLY A 2 -16.85 30.67 13.86
N LEU A 3 -16.17 31.11 12.80
CA LEU A 3 -15.71 30.22 11.73
C LEU A 3 -14.40 29.49 12.08
N ALA A 4 -13.52 30.14 12.84
CA ALA A 4 -12.26 29.57 13.32
C ALA A 4 -12.44 28.34 14.25
N PRO A 5 -13.30 28.36 15.30
CA PRO A 5 -13.46 27.19 16.16
C PRO A 5 -14.12 26.02 15.45
N THR A 6 -15.07 26.26 14.54
CA THR A 6 -15.69 25.20 13.74
C THR A 6 -14.70 24.53 12.79
N LEU A 7 -13.82 25.29 12.15
CA LEU A 7 -12.80 24.73 11.26
C LEU A 7 -11.79 23.89 12.05
N ALA A 8 -11.36 24.36 13.22
CA ALA A 8 -10.47 23.63 14.11
C ALA A 8 -11.10 22.30 14.59
N ALA A 9 -12.38 22.30 14.95
CA ALA A 9 -13.10 21.10 15.35
C ALA A 9 -13.22 20.07 14.20
N VAL A 10 -13.46 20.54 12.97
CA VAL A 10 -13.52 19.67 11.78
C VAL A 10 -12.14 19.05 11.50
N CYS A 11 -11.06 19.84 11.55
CA CYS A 11 -9.71 19.31 11.36
C CYS A 11 -9.32 18.29 12.44
N ALA A 12 -9.67 18.53 13.70
CA ALA A 12 -9.41 17.60 14.80
C ALA A 12 -10.19 16.29 14.63
N LEU A 13 -11.44 16.35 14.15
CA LEU A 13 -12.24 15.16 13.87
C LEU A 13 -11.67 14.36 12.68
N LEU A 14 -11.18 15.04 11.64
CA LEU A 14 -10.53 14.40 10.49
C LEU A 14 -9.20 13.72 10.85
N ALA A 15 -8.44 14.28 11.80
CA ALA A 15 -7.18 13.69 12.27
C ALA A 15 -7.35 12.38 13.06
N LEU A 16 -8.56 12.10 13.55
CA LEU A 16 -8.90 10.86 14.23
C LEU A 16 -9.33 9.75 13.28
N LEU A 17 -9.56 10.07 12.00
CA LEU A 17 -9.84 9.05 10.99
C LEU A 17 -8.55 8.26 10.73
N PRO A 18 -8.62 6.91 10.72
CA PRO A 18 -7.48 6.11 10.30
C PRO A 18 -7.03 6.58 8.92
N SER A 19 -5.74 6.95 8.84
CA SER A 19 -5.10 7.39 7.61
C SER A 19 -5.33 6.33 6.52
N ALA A 20 -6.31 6.57 5.64
CA ALA A 20 -6.57 5.71 4.50
C ALA A 20 -5.42 5.75 3.46
N ALA A 21 -4.48 6.68 3.62
CA ALA A 21 -3.21 6.66 2.93
C ALA A 21 -2.25 5.76 3.71
N ALA A 22 -2.17 4.49 3.30
CA ALA A 22 -0.94 3.73 3.52
C ALA A 22 0.15 4.43 2.69
N ALA A 23 1.25 4.83 3.31
CA ALA A 23 2.35 5.46 2.58
C ALA A 23 3.20 4.43 1.80
N HIS A 24 2.90 3.14 1.96
CA HIS A 24 3.70 2.04 1.49
C HIS A 24 2.84 0.90 0.97
N ALA A 25 3.22 0.39 -0.20
CA ALA A 25 2.61 -0.77 -0.82
C ALA A 25 3.15 -2.02 -0.14
N TYR A 26 2.28 -2.73 0.56
CA TYR A 26 2.63 -3.97 1.21
C TYR A 26 2.45 -5.13 0.24
N LEU A 27 3.49 -5.95 0.13
CA LEU A 27 3.41 -7.18 -0.65
C LEU A 27 2.53 -8.20 0.08
N VAL A 28 1.36 -8.49 -0.48
CA VAL A 28 0.38 -9.39 0.13
C VAL A 28 0.46 -10.82 -0.40
N ARG A 29 1.01 -11.01 -1.60
CA ARG A 29 1.13 -12.34 -2.23
C ARG A 29 2.24 -12.40 -3.26
N THR A 30 2.89 -13.56 -3.33
CA THR A 30 3.80 -13.91 -4.43
C THR A 30 3.36 -15.19 -5.12
N VAL A 31 3.59 -15.26 -6.43
CA VAL A 31 3.53 -16.49 -7.20
C VAL A 31 4.81 -16.58 -8.04
N PRO A 32 5.69 -17.57 -7.81
CA PRO A 32 5.58 -18.66 -6.85
C PRO A 32 5.53 -18.22 -5.38
N ALA A 33 5.06 -19.12 -4.50
CA ALA A 33 5.02 -18.85 -3.06
C ALA A 33 6.43 -18.57 -2.52
N ALA A 34 6.54 -17.67 -1.56
CA ALA A 34 7.82 -17.33 -0.95
C ALA A 34 8.50 -18.58 -0.37
N SER A 35 9.81 -18.69 -0.58
CA SER A 35 10.64 -19.77 -0.06
C SER A 35 10.24 -21.19 -0.50
N VAL A 36 9.56 -21.34 -1.64
CA VAL A 36 9.27 -22.65 -2.23
C VAL A 36 10.44 -23.15 -3.08
N VAL A 37 10.69 -24.46 -3.04
CA VAL A 37 11.57 -25.13 -4.00
C VAL A 37 10.73 -25.52 -5.22
N LEU A 38 11.16 -25.08 -6.41
CA LEU A 38 10.52 -25.46 -7.67
C LEU A 38 11.37 -26.50 -8.40
N GLU A 39 10.68 -27.45 -9.02
CA GLU A 39 11.31 -28.47 -9.88
C GLU A 39 11.86 -27.87 -11.19
N ALA A 40 11.35 -26.69 -11.60
CA ALA A 40 11.76 -26.01 -12.81
C ALA A 40 11.69 -24.47 -12.66
N PRO A 41 12.46 -23.70 -13.44
CA PRO A 41 12.39 -22.25 -13.43
C PRO A 41 11.01 -21.74 -13.84
N PRO A 42 10.40 -20.80 -13.10
CA PRO A 42 9.12 -20.21 -13.46
C PRO A 42 9.29 -19.24 -14.65
N ALA A 43 8.31 -19.21 -15.55
CA ALA A 43 8.31 -18.28 -16.68
C ALA A 43 8.07 -16.81 -16.27
N ASN A 44 7.43 -16.59 -15.11
CA ASN A 44 7.11 -15.27 -14.57
C ASN A 44 7.01 -15.36 -13.03
N ILE A 45 7.33 -14.26 -12.35
CA ILE A 45 7.06 -14.04 -10.94
C ILE A 45 6.03 -12.91 -10.79
N GLN A 46 4.94 -13.22 -10.10
CA GLN A 46 3.87 -12.26 -9.82
C GLN A 46 3.98 -11.79 -8.38
N LEU A 47 4.02 -10.48 -8.19
CA LEU A 47 3.97 -9.81 -6.90
C LEU A 47 2.65 -9.02 -6.82
N THR A 48 1.83 -9.31 -5.81
CA THR A 48 0.57 -8.61 -5.57
C THR A 48 0.71 -7.73 -4.35
N TYR A 49 0.38 -6.45 -4.51
CA TYR A 49 0.37 -5.45 -3.45
C TYR A 49 -1.06 -5.13 -3.03
N ASP A 50 -1.23 -4.62 -1.82
CA ASP A 50 -2.52 -4.14 -1.31
C ASP A 50 -2.96 -2.80 -1.95
N GLU A 51 -2.01 -2.03 -2.48
CA GLU A 51 -2.26 -0.82 -3.25
C GLU A 51 -1.72 -0.89 -4.69
N ALA A 52 -2.17 0.06 -5.52
CA ALA A 52 -1.72 0.16 -6.89
C ALA A 52 -0.27 0.67 -6.96
N VAL A 53 0.60 -0.10 -7.62
CA VAL A 53 2.01 0.26 -7.85
C VAL A 53 2.20 0.62 -9.32
N GLU A 54 2.86 1.75 -9.59
CA GLU A 54 3.26 2.13 -10.95
C GLU A 54 4.43 1.24 -11.42
N PRO A 55 4.22 0.34 -12.41
CA PRO A 55 5.22 -0.68 -12.74
C PRO A 55 6.53 -0.11 -13.27
N ARG A 56 6.48 1.07 -13.90
CA ARG A 56 7.67 1.73 -14.45
C ARG A 56 8.63 2.25 -13.37
N LEU A 57 8.15 2.39 -12.15
CA LEU A 57 8.90 2.88 -11.00
C LEU A 57 9.25 1.75 -10.01
N ALA A 58 8.73 0.54 -10.22
CA ALA A 58 9.01 -0.62 -9.39
C ALA A 58 10.36 -1.25 -9.78
N ILE A 59 11.35 -1.16 -8.88
CA ILE A 59 12.67 -1.77 -9.06
C ILE A 59 12.72 -3.07 -8.26
N ILE A 60 13.06 -4.18 -8.93
CA ILE A 60 13.29 -5.50 -8.33
C ILE A 60 14.79 -5.80 -8.44
N SER A 61 15.41 -6.25 -7.33
CA SER A 61 16.83 -6.62 -7.27
C SER A 61 17.03 -8.05 -6.80
#